data_AF-A0A4V1UVD1-F1
#
_entry.id   AF-A0A4V1UVD1-F1
#
_cell.length_a   1.000
_cell.length_b   1.000
_cell.length_c   1.000
_cell.angle_alpha   90.00
_cell.angle_beta   90.00
_cell.angle_gamma   90.00
#
_symmetry.space_group_name_H-M   'P 1'
#
loop_
_entity.id
_entity.type
_entity.pdbx_description
1 polymer ?
#
loop_
_entity_poly.entity_id
_entity_poly.type
_entity_poly.pdbx_seq_one_letter_code
_entity_poly.pdbx_strand_id
1 'polypeptide(L)'
;MRAQAILDAEIQSELRRRMAALEVCSYAELRALPAASTESAFVLGKNVKLTTFRESHPNGRLLVLVRSDRPIFLGFGSAGRTEGFWIDPSGAKTAALHEEIAEYYA
;
A
#
# COMPACT_ATOMS: atom_id res chain seq x y z
N MET A 1 -3.36 25.46 6.01
CA MET A 1 -3.44 24.66 4.76
C MET A 1 -2.10 24.09 4.28
N ARG A 2 -0.97 24.82 4.31
CA ARG A 2 0.32 24.32 3.78
C ARG A 2 0.89 23.07 4.49
N ALA A 3 0.83 22.99 5.81
CA ALA A 3 1.40 21.86 6.57
C ALA A 3 0.72 20.51 6.26
N GLN A 4 -0.58 20.52 5.99
CA GLN A 4 -1.35 19.32 5.66
C GLN A 4 -0.94 18.77 4.28
N ALA A 5 -0.83 19.64 3.28
CA ALA A 5 -0.38 19.27 1.95
C ALA A 5 1.04 18.70 1.95
N ILE A 6 1.94 19.26 2.77
CA ILE A 6 3.31 18.75 2.93
C ILE A 6 3.30 17.36 3.56
N LEU A 7 2.52 17.15 4.63
CA LEU A 7 2.40 15.84 5.27
C LEU A 7 1.84 14.78 4.31
N ASP A 8 0.79 15.11 3.55
CA ASP A 8 0.20 14.16 2.61
C ASP A 8 1.16 13.82 1.46
N ALA A 9 1.98 14.78 1.01
CA ALA A 9 3.02 14.54 0.02
C ALA A 9 4.14 13.63 0.56
N GLU A 10 4.55 13.82 1.81
CA GLU A 10 5.57 12.98 2.44
C GLU A 10 5.07 11.55 2.68
N ILE A 11 3.82 11.39 3.11
CA ILE A 11 3.18 10.07 3.23
C ILE A 11 3.12 9.38 1.86
N GLN A 12 2.81 10.12 0.80
CA GLN A 12 2.82 9.58 -0.56
C GLN A 12 4.23 9.17 -1.00
N SER A 13 5.26 9.95 -0.65
CA SER A 13 6.66 9.60 -0.92
C SER A 13 7.06 8.28 -0.23
N GLU A 14 6.68 8.13 1.04
CA GLU A 14 6.92 6.90 1.82
C GLU A 14 6.20 5.70 1.22
N LEU A 15 4.93 5.85 0.80
CA LEU A 15 4.18 4.81 0.09
C LEU A 15 4.88 4.37 -1.19
N ARG A 16 5.29 5.33 -2.03
CA ARG A 16 6.01 5.02 -3.28
C ARG A 16 7.33 4.33 -3.04
N ARG A 17 8.09 4.72 -2.00
CA ARG A 17 9.35 4.05 -1.65
C ARG A 17 9.13 2.58 -1.32
N ARG A 18 8.06 2.27 -0.58
CA ARG A 18 7.69 0.88 -0.26
C ARG A 18 7.22 0.12 -1.47
N MET A 19 6.42 0.78 -2.32
CA MET A 19 5.97 0.17 -3.56
C MET A 19 7.16 -0.20 -4.43
N ALA A 20 8.10 0.71 -4.63
CA ALA A 20 9.33 0.47 -5.38
C ALA A 20 10.16 -0.69 -4.80
N ALA A 21 10.21 -0.83 -3.46
CA ALA A 21 10.88 -1.96 -2.82
C ALA A 21 10.16 -3.30 -3.05
N LEU A 22 8.83 -3.31 -3.10
CA LEU A 22 8.05 -4.52 -3.45
C LEU A 22 8.10 -4.82 -4.95
N GLU A 23 8.20 -3.80 -5.79
CA GLU A 23 8.32 -3.92 -7.24
C GLU A 23 9.66 -4.49 -7.68
N VAL A 24 10.69 -4.56 -6.83
CA VAL A 24 11.92 -5.29 -7.16
C VAL A 24 11.86 -6.77 -6.74
N CYS A 25 10.90 -7.14 -5.88
CA CYS A 25 10.72 -8.53 -5.47
C CYS A 25 10.17 -9.40 -6.61
N SER A 26 10.56 -10.67 -6.59
CA SER A 26 10.05 -11.73 -7.46
C SER A 26 8.65 -12.18 -7.03
N TYR A 27 7.96 -12.89 -7.92
CA TYR A 27 6.67 -13.52 -7.60
C TYR A 27 6.77 -14.46 -6.39
N ALA A 28 7.85 -15.25 -6.29
CA ALA A 28 8.03 -16.19 -5.19
C ALA A 28 8.19 -15.47 -3.83
N GLU A 29 8.96 -14.39 -3.79
CA GLU A 29 9.14 -13.56 -2.58
C GLU A 29 7.83 -12.89 -2.18
N LEU A 30 7.11 -12.29 -3.14
CA LEU A 30 5.82 -11.65 -2.88
C LEU A 30 4.75 -12.66 -2.46
N ARG A 31 4.78 -13.88 -3.00
CA ARG A 31 3.88 -14.97 -2.60
C ARG A 31 4.13 -15.42 -1.16
N ALA A 32 5.38 -15.39 -0.72
CA ALA A 32 5.78 -15.79 0.63
C ALA A 32 5.44 -14.74 1.70
N LEU A 33 5.09 -13.51 1.30
CA LEU A 33 4.62 -12.49 2.23
C LEU A 33 3.33 -12.94 2.94
N PRO A 34 3.12 -12.52 4.20
CA PRO A 34 1.84 -12.68 4.86
C PRO A 34 0.74 -11.96 4.08
N ALA A 35 -0.50 -12.41 4.23
CA ALA A 35 -1.65 -11.79 3.56
C ALA A 35 -1.84 -10.30 3.94
N ALA A 36 -1.46 -9.93 5.16
CA ALA A 36 -1.36 -8.56 5.61
C ALA A 36 -0.17 -8.41 6.58
N SER A 37 0.60 -7.33 6.42
CA SER A 37 1.66 -6.93 7.35
C SER A 37 1.54 -5.45 7.62
N THR A 38 1.37 -5.07 8.88
CA THR A 38 1.26 -3.66 9.30
C THR A 38 2.48 -3.25 10.10
N GLU A 39 3.02 -2.09 9.78
CA GLU A 39 4.07 -1.44 10.54
C GLU A 39 3.77 0.03 10.78
N SER A 40 4.39 0.61 11.81
CA SER A 40 4.26 2.03 12.13
C SER A 40 5.45 2.79 11.61
N ALA A 41 5.21 3.88 10.90
CA ALA A 41 6.23 4.81 10.44
C ALA A 41 5.99 6.20 11.02
N PHE A 42 7.07 6.92 11.31
CA PHE A 42 7.01 8.32 11.70
C PHE A 42 7.29 9.21 10.49
N VAL A 43 6.27 9.90 10.02
CA VAL A 43 6.36 10.84 8.90
C VAL A 43 6.11 12.25 9.41
N LEU A 44 7.14 13.11 9.36
CA LEU A 44 7.10 14.49 9.88
C LEU A 44 6.53 14.57 11.32
N GLY A 45 6.93 13.64 12.18
CA GLY A 45 6.48 13.59 13.58
C GLY A 45 5.06 13.06 13.79
N LYS A 46 4.42 12.52 12.75
CA LYS A 46 3.12 11.84 12.84
C LYS A 46 3.28 10.34 12.69
N ASN A 47 2.61 9.59 13.54
CA ASN A 47 2.53 8.13 13.41
C ASN A 47 1.54 7.79 12.29
N VAL A 48 2.04 7.05 11.29
CA VAL A 48 1.30 6.56 10.14
C VAL A 48 1.45 5.05 10.14
N LYS A 49 0.33 4.34 10.07
CA LYS A 49 0.34 2.89 9.87
C LYS A 49 0.47 2.61 8.38
N LEU A 50 1.38 1.74 8.02
CA LEU A 50 1.58 1.29 6.65
C LEU A 50 1.32 -0.21 6.62
N THR A 51 0.33 -0.62 5.84
CA THR A 51 -0.08 -2.01 5.72
C THR A 51 0.16 -2.48 4.31
N THR A 52 0.99 -3.51 4.17
CA THR A 52 1.15 -4.24 2.92
C THR A 52 0.14 -5.39 2.90
N PHE A 53 -0.67 -5.47 1.85
CA PHE A 53 -1.58 -6.58 1.61
C PHE A 53 -1.08 -7.42 0.43
N ARG A 54 -1.27 -8.74 0.55
CA ARG A 54 -1.01 -9.71 -0.51
C ARG A 54 -2.22 -10.60 -0.66
N GLU A 55 -2.87 -10.51 -1.81
CA GLU A 55 -4.02 -11.33 -2.17
C GLU A 55 -3.70 -12.22 -3.37
N SER A 56 -4.18 -13.47 -3.31
CA SER A 56 -4.08 -14.41 -4.43
C SER A 56 -5.38 -14.41 -5.22
N HIS A 57 -5.27 -14.23 -6.54
CA HIS A 57 -6.40 -14.27 -7.43
C HIS A 57 -6.52 -15.65 -8.12
N PRO A 58 -7.73 -16.14 -8.47
CA PRO A 58 -7.93 -17.47 -9.07
C PRO A 58 -7.14 -17.73 -10.37
N ASN A 59 -6.77 -16.68 -11.11
CA ASN A 59 -5.93 -16.79 -12.31
C ASN A 59 -4.42 -16.93 -12.01
N GLY A 60 -4.05 -17.12 -10.73
CA GLY A 60 -2.67 -17.29 -10.28
C GLY A 60 -1.88 -15.99 -10.12
N ARG A 61 -2.46 -14.83 -10.44
CA ARG A 61 -1.85 -13.52 -10.17
C ARG A 61 -1.92 -13.20 -8.68
N LEU A 62 -1.01 -12.34 -8.22
CA LEU A 62 -1.05 -11.75 -6.90
C LEU A 62 -1.35 -10.26 -7.02
N LEU A 63 -2.27 -9.78 -6.20
CA LEU A 63 -2.43 -8.35 -5.94
C LEU A 63 -1.58 -7.99 -4.73
N VAL A 64 -0.71 -7.01 -4.90
CA VAL A 64 0.10 -6.44 -3.82
C VAL A 64 -0.30 -5.00 -3.64
N LEU A 65 -0.77 -4.66 -2.44
CA LEU A 65 -1.19 -3.31 -2.08
C LEU A 65 -0.33 -2.78 -0.94
N VAL A 66 -0.12 -1.47 -0.90
CA VAL A 66 0.37 -0.78 0.30
C VAL A 66 -0.60 0.34 0.60
N ARG A 67 -1.15 0.31 1.82
CA ARG A 67 -2.06 1.32 2.34
C ARG A 67 -1.39 2.08 3.47
N SER A 68 -1.52 3.40 3.43
CA SER A 68 -1.27 4.25 4.58
C SER A 68 -2.57 4.51 5.32
N ASP A 69 -2.53 4.49 6.64
CA ASP A 69 -3.63 4.89 7.50
C ASP A 69 -3.11 5.81 8.60
N ARG A 70 -3.76 6.96 8.74
CA ARG A 70 -3.56 7.86 9.87
C ARG A 70 -4.90 8.33 10.42
N PRO A 71 -5.03 8.49 11.75
CA PRO A 71 -6.23 9.06 12.33
C PRO A 71 -6.41 10.52 11.88
N ILE A 72 -7.64 10.90 11.55
CA ILE A 72 -8.08 12.29 11.36
C ILE A 72 -9.10 12.67 12.45
N PHE A 73 -9.25 13.97 12.69
CA PHE A 73 -10.23 14.55 13.63
C PHE A 73 -10.34 13.86 15.01
N LEU A 74 -9.31 13.98 15.86
CA LEU A 74 -9.32 13.44 17.24
C LEU A 74 -9.73 11.94 17.33
N GLY A 75 -9.54 11.16 16.25
CA GLY A 75 -9.88 9.73 16.20
C GLY A 75 -11.17 9.39 15.46
N PHE A 76 -11.95 10.37 15.00
CA PHE A 76 -13.13 10.16 14.16
C PHE A 76 -12.74 10.11 12.68
N GLY A 77 -12.30 8.92 12.26
CA GLY A 77 -11.97 8.59 10.86
C GLY A 77 -10.48 8.37 10.61
N SER A 78 -10.17 7.71 9.50
CA SER A 78 -8.82 7.51 9.00
C SER A 78 -8.68 8.15 7.63
N ALA A 79 -7.68 9.01 7.45
CA ALA A 79 -7.22 9.35 6.12
C ALA A 79 -6.19 8.31 5.70
N GLY A 80 -6.34 7.80 4.49
CA GLY A 80 -5.45 6.81 3.95
C GLY A 80 -5.33 6.92 2.44
N ARG A 81 -4.23 6.39 1.93
CA ARG A 81 -4.00 6.21 0.50
C ARG A 81 -3.53 4.80 0.28
N THR A 82 -4.00 4.20 -0.81
CA THR A 82 -3.57 2.87 -1.23
C THR A 82 -2.98 2.97 -2.62
N GLU A 83 -1.82 2.36 -2.80
CA GLU A 83 -1.22 2.10 -4.11
C GLU A 83 -1.02 0.58 -4.22
N GLY A 84 -0.91 0.06 -5.44
CA GLY A 84 -0.71 -1.37 -5.64
C GLY A 84 -0.44 -1.78 -7.07
N PHE A 85 -0.03 -3.02 -7.23
CA PHE A 85 0.21 -3.65 -8.53
C PHE A 85 -0.18 -5.12 -8.50
N TRP A 86 -0.47 -5.63 -9.69
CA TRP A 86 -0.57 -7.03 -9.98
C TRP A 86 0.76 -7.60 -10.41
N ILE A 87 1.05 -8.82 -10.00
CA ILE A 87 2.15 -9.62 -10.54
C ILE A 87 1.67 -11.01 -10.93
N ASP A 88 2.08 -11.48 -12.10
CA ASP A 88 1.80 -12.85 -12.55
C ASP A 88 2.95 -13.83 -12.22
N PRO A 89 2.75 -15.15 -12.36
CA PRO A 89 3.82 -16.12 -12.12
C PRO A 89 5.05 -15.99 -13.03
N SER A 90 4.93 -15.31 -14.17
CA SER A 90 6.07 -15.01 -15.05
C SER A 90 6.92 -13.83 -14.54
N GLY A 91 6.40 -13.08 -13.56
CA GLY A 91 7.01 -11.89 -12.99
C GLY A 91 6.61 -10.59 -13.67
N ALA A 92 5.71 -10.63 -14.66
CA ALA A 92 5.21 -9.42 -15.29
C ALA A 92 4.32 -8.66 -14.31
N LYS A 93 4.53 -7.33 -14.26
CA LYS A 93 3.88 -6.43 -13.31
C LYS A 93 2.98 -5.44 -14.05
N THR A 94 1.86 -5.11 -13.44
CA THR A 94 0.91 -4.13 -13.97
C THR A 94 0.34 -3.32 -12.83
N ALA A 95 0.29 -1.99 -12.95
CA ALA A 95 -0.33 -1.16 -11.93
C ALA A 95 -1.79 -1.59 -11.69
N ALA A 96 -2.20 -1.66 -10.42
CA ALA A 96 -3.59 -1.93 -10.06
C ALA A 96 -4.41 -0.64 -10.28
N LEU A 97 -5.59 -0.79 -10.88
CA LEU A 97 -6.49 0.33 -11.12
C LEU A 97 -7.19 0.73 -9.83
N HIS A 98 -7.65 1.98 -9.76
CA HIS A 98 -8.33 2.50 -8.57
C HIS A 98 -9.57 1.68 -8.20
N GLU A 99 -10.31 1.19 -9.19
CA GLU A 99 -11.50 0.35 -9.01
C GLU A 99 -11.14 -1.00 -8.39
N GLU A 100 -10.08 -1.66 -8.87
CA GLU A 100 -9.59 -2.94 -8.32
C GLU A 100 -9.13 -2.78 -6.86
N ILE A 101 -8.49 -1.65 -6.55
CA ILE A 101 -8.10 -1.31 -5.18
C ILE A 101 -9.33 -1.05 -4.32
N ALA A 102 -10.36 -0.40 -4.85
CA ALA A 102 -11.59 -0.11 -4.12
C ALA A 102 -12.39 -1.39 -3.79
N GLU A 103 -12.48 -2.33 -4.74
CA GLU A 103 -13.13 -3.64 -4.54
C GLU A 103 -12.51 -4.43 -3.38
N TYR A 104 -11.20 -4.31 -3.16
CA TYR A 104 -10.52 -4.95 -2.02
C TYR A 104 -11.01 -4.45 -0.65
N TYR A 105 -11.48 -3.21 -0.57
CA TYR A 105 -11.91 -2.58 0.69
C TYR A 105 -13.43 -2.33 0.77
N ALA A 106 -14.20 -2.74 -0.23
CA ALA A 106 -15.66 -2.65 -0.27
C ALA A 106 -16.30 -3.79 0.52
#